data_AF-A0A452HRY5-F1
#
_entry.id   AF-A0A452HRY5-F1
#
_cell.length_a   1.000
_cell.length_b   1.000
_cell.length_c   1.000
_cell.angle_alpha   90.00
_cell.angle_beta   90.00
_cell.angle_gamma   90.00
#
_symmetry.space_group_name_H-M   'P 1'
#
loop_
_entity.id
_entity.type
_entity.pdbx_description
1 polymer ?
#
loop_
_entity_poly.entity_id
_entity_poly.type
_entity_poly.pdbx_seq_one_letter_code
_entity_poly.pdbx_strand_id
1 'polypeptide(L)'
;EHGLLKEGLLVPSSGKHLLPFATGPPTECTRVENESFIPCFFAGDHRANEQLGLTAMHTLWFREHNPIARALLKMNPHWNGDIIYNEARKIVGAQMQHNTYSHWLPKILGDHAMKMMGDYKGYNPNVNAGIFNSFATAAFRFGHTLINPILYRLNETFGEIPQGHLPFHKAFFSPFQIIQEGGIDPLLRGLFVALDLAATNIQRGHDHGIPPYVDYRVFCNLTSVENADLAFYLNSFSRLYGTPLNINFWPALMVGDLIPGTRVGPTLMCLFVTQFQRLRDGDRFWYENPGVFTMAQLSQLKQTSLARVICDNGDNIQQVQPDVFLKADYPQGYMNCSEIPKIS
;
A
#
# COMPACT_ATOMS: atom_id res chain seq x y z
N GLU A 1 16.27 -22.03 9.77
CA GLU A 1 17.64 -21.95 9.22
C GLU A 1 17.86 -20.56 8.62
N HIS A 2 19.05 -19.97 8.77
CA HIS A 2 19.53 -18.70 8.15
C HIS A 2 18.66 -17.41 8.21
N GLY A 3 17.48 -17.42 8.82
CA GLY A 3 16.63 -16.23 9.00
C GLY A 3 15.88 -15.73 7.76
N LEU A 4 15.85 -16.54 6.70
CA LEU A 4 15.15 -16.24 5.46
C LEU A 4 13.64 -16.48 5.59
N LEU A 5 12.85 -15.68 4.87
CA LEU A 5 11.47 -16.04 4.56
C LEU A 5 11.46 -17.24 3.60
N LYS A 6 10.48 -18.14 3.78
CA LYS A 6 10.30 -19.33 2.94
C LYS A 6 10.14 -18.94 1.48
N GLU A 7 10.97 -19.51 0.62
CA GLU A 7 11.02 -19.19 -0.81
C GLU A 7 10.08 -20.09 -1.62
N GLY A 8 9.46 -19.56 -2.66
CA GLY A 8 8.63 -20.28 -3.61
C GLY A 8 9.37 -20.68 -4.89
N LEU A 9 8.65 -20.72 -6.02
CA LEU A 9 9.22 -21.02 -7.33
C LEU A 9 10.35 -20.02 -7.68
N LEU A 10 11.44 -20.54 -8.25
CA LEU A 10 12.53 -19.74 -8.82
C LEU A 10 12.12 -19.22 -10.20
N VAL A 11 12.25 -17.91 -10.44
CA VAL A 11 12.10 -17.30 -11.77
C VAL A 11 13.44 -17.42 -12.51
N PRO A 12 13.57 -18.24 -13.58
CA PRO A 12 14.88 -18.55 -14.16
C PRO A 12 15.57 -17.36 -14.84
N SER A 13 14.80 -16.38 -15.33
CA SER A 13 15.33 -15.19 -16.01
C SER A 13 16.04 -14.21 -15.07
N SER A 14 15.61 -14.10 -13.82
CA SER A 14 16.15 -13.17 -12.82
C SER A 14 16.93 -13.85 -11.70
N GLY A 15 16.78 -15.17 -11.53
CA GLY A 15 17.30 -15.91 -10.39
C GLY A 15 16.61 -15.57 -9.06
N LYS A 16 15.46 -14.88 -9.08
CA LYS A 16 14.73 -14.45 -7.89
C LYS A 16 13.53 -15.38 -7.62
N HIS A 17 13.28 -15.68 -6.36
CA HIS A 17 12.12 -16.49 -5.97
C HIS A 17 10.82 -15.69 -5.97
N LEU A 18 9.70 -16.36 -6.19
CA LEU A 18 8.36 -15.88 -5.86
C LEU A 18 8.00 -16.24 -4.41
N LEU A 19 6.85 -15.76 -3.94
CA LEU A 19 6.24 -16.24 -2.72
C LEU A 19 5.98 -17.76 -2.78
N PRO A 20 6.01 -18.49 -1.65
CA PRO A 20 5.62 -19.89 -1.60
C PRO A 20 4.10 -20.04 -1.81
N PHE A 21 3.62 -21.22 -2.15
CA PHE A 21 2.17 -21.49 -2.25
C PHE A 21 1.54 -21.77 -0.87
N ALA A 22 0.26 -21.42 -0.72
CA ALA A 22 -0.54 -21.76 0.44
C ALA A 22 -0.96 -23.24 0.43
N THR A 23 -1.03 -23.85 1.60
CA THR A 23 -1.44 -25.26 1.78
C THR A 23 -2.76 -25.33 2.53
N GLY A 24 -3.86 -25.69 1.85
CA GLY A 24 -5.18 -25.83 2.46
C GLY A 24 -6.34 -25.85 1.44
N PRO A 25 -7.56 -26.22 1.86
CA PRO A 25 -8.75 -26.28 1.01
C PRO A 25 -9.38 -24.90 0.75
N PRO A 26 -10.31 -24.83 -0.21
CA PRO A 26 -10.04 -24.26 -1.53
C PRO A 26 -9.64 -22.77 -1.44
N THR A 27 -8.47 -22.45 -1.98
CA THR A 27 -8.08 -21.05 -2.16
C THR A 27 -8.87 -20.43 -3.32
N GLU A 28 -9.30 -19.17 -3.20
CA GLU A 28 -10.11 -18.52 -4.26
C GLU A 28 -9.43 -18.55 -5.65
N CYS A 29 -8.10 -18.71 -5.67
CA CYS A 29 -7.28 -18.82 -6.87
C CYS A 29 -7.48 -20.05 -7.76
N THR A 30 -8.12 -21.10 -7.25
CA THR A 30 -8.35 -22.35 -8.00
C THR A 30 -9.84 -22.59 -8.28
N ARG A 31 -10.65 -21.51 -8.32
CA ARG A 31 -12.11 -21.60 -8.54
C ARG A 31 -12.52 -21.97 -9.97
N VAL A 32 -11.67 -21.72 -10.95
CA VAL A 32 -11.95 -22.03 -12.36
C VAL A 32 -11.19 -23.29 -12.77
N GLU A 33 -11.84 -24.44 -12.59
CA GLU A 33 -11.26 -25.78 -12.76
C GLU A 33 -10.63 -26.04 -14.15
N ASN A 34 -11.00 -25.25 -15.17
CA ASN A 34 -10.53 -25.36 -16.54
C ASN A 34 -9.53 -24.27 -16.99
N GLU A 35 -9.17 -23.30 -16.14
CA GLU A 35 -8.19 -22.25 -16.50
C GLU A 35 -6.81 -22.47 -15.86
N SER A 36 -6.73 -22.82 -14.57
CA SER A 36 -5.43 -23.10 -13.94
C SER A 36 -5.50 -23.85 -12.61
N PHE A 37 -4.49 -24.69 -12.36
CA PHE A 37 -4.27 -25.39 -11.08
C PHE A 37 -3.28 -24.67 -10.14
N ILE A 38 -2.88 -23.43 -10.44
CA ILE A 38 -1.92 -22.67 -9.63
C ILE A 38 -2.58 -22.22 -8.31
N PRO A 39 -2.11 -22.66 -7.13
CA PRO A 39 -2.68 -22.25 -5.85
C PRO A 39 -2.43 -20.76 -5.56
N CYS A 40 -3.19 -20.18 -4.63
CA CYS A 40 -2.83 -18.88 -4.08
C CYS A 40 -1.43 -18.90 -3.43
N PHE A 41 -0.68 -17.81 -3.58
CA PHE A 41 0.54 -17.56 -2.84
C PHE A 41 0.28 -17.39 -1.33
N PHE A 42 1.28 -17.71 -0.51
CA PHE A 42 1.27 -17.56 0.94
C PHE A 42 2.11 -16.37 1.36
N ALA A 43 1.51 -15.48 2.15
CA ALA A 43 2.13 -14.26 2.65
C ALA A 43 1.59 -13.95 4.06
N GLY A 44 2.14 -12.89 4.70
CA GLY A 44 1.69 -12.44 6.01
C GLY A 44 0.26 -11.86 6.07
N ASP A 45 -0.36 -11.58 4.93
CA ASP A 45 -1.77 -11.19 4.83
C ASP A 45 -2.52 -12.15 3.88
N HIS A 46 -3.71 -12.60 4.31
CA HIS A 46 -4.52 -13.57 3.56
C HIS A 46 -5.06 -13.02 2.23
N ARG A 47 -5.11 -11.69 2.06
CA ARG A 47 -5.59 -11.01 0.85
C ARG A 47 -4.49 -10.80 -0.19
N ALA A 48 -3.28 -11.30 0.03
CA ALA A 48 -2.14 -11.09 -0.87
C ALA A 48 -2.39 -11.53 -2.33
N ASN A 49 -3.42 -12.33 -2.61
CA ASN A 49 -3.83 -12.80 -3.94
C ASN A 49 -5.11 -12.15 -4.45
N GLU A 50 -5.68 -11.17 -3.73
CA GLU A 50 -6.93 -10.52 -4.12
C GLU A 50 -6.81 -9.89 -5.52
N GLN A 51 -5.64 -9.35 -5.85
CA GLN A 51 -5.31 -8.92 -7.21
C GLN A 51 -3.80 -8.94 -7.47
N LEU A 52 -3.41 -9.13 -8.74
CA LEU A 52 -2.03 -9.42 -9.15
C LEU A 52 -0.98 -8.38 -8.75
N GLY A 53 -1.34 -7.10 -8.74
CA GLY A 53 -0.47 -6.02 -8.30
C GLY A 53 -0.20 -6.03 -6.78
N LEU A 54 -1.16 -6.49 -5.98
CA LEU A 54 -0.95 -6.72 -4.55
C LEU A 54 -0.04 -7.93 -4.34
N THR A 55 -0.23 -9.01 -5.11
CA THR A 55 0.69 -10.15 -5.15
C THR A 55 2.11 -9.73 -5.52
N ALA A 56 2.25 -8.86 -6.53
CA ALA A 56 3.52 -8.30 -6.96
C ALA A 56 4.19 -7.49 -5.84
N MET A 57 3.44 -6.63 -5.14
CA MET A 57 3.96 -5.85 -4.01
C MET A 57 4.36 -6.73 -2.82
N HIS A 58 3.57 -7.76 -2.47
CA HIS A 58 3.97 -8.75 -1.45
C HIS A 58 5.24 -9.52 -1.85
N THR A 59 5.36 -9.89 -3.13
CA THR A 59 6.56 -10.55 -3.66
C THR A 59 7.77 -9.62 -3.59
N LEU A 60 7.59 -8.32 -3.86
CA LEU A 60 8.65 -7.31 -3.79
C LEU A 60 9.21 -7.16 -2.37
N TRP A 61 8.34 -7.03 -1.36
CA TRP A 61 8.77 -6.91 0.05
C TRP A 61 9.32 -8.21 0.64
N PHE A 62 8.83 -9.37 0.20
CA PHE A 62 9.47 -10.67 0.47
C PHE A 62 10.89 -10.72 -0.11
N ARG A 63 11.04 -10.28 -1.36
CA ARG A 63 12.33 -10.22 -2.05
C ARG A 63 13.28 -9.21 -1.43
N GLU A 64 12.82 -8.13 -0.79
CA GLU A 64 13.69 -7.20 -0.05
C GLU A 64 14.26 -7.82 1.23
N HIS A 65 13.46 -8.61 1.97
CA HIS A 65 13.89 -9.24 3.23
C HIS A 65 15.06 -10.22 3.05
N ASN A 66 14.99 -11.13 2.06
CA ASN A 66 15.96 -12.22 1.94
C ASN A 66 17.40 -11.76 1.60
N PRO A 67 17.66 -10.79 0.70
CA PRO A 67 18.95 -10.17 0.47
C PRO A 67 19.50 -9.45 1.72
N ILE A 68 18.67 -8.71 2.45
CA ILE A 68 19.07 -8.07 3.72
C ILE A 68 19.51 -9.14 4.71
N ALA A 69 18.71 -10.20 4.89
CA ALA A 69 19.05 -11.34 5.75
C ALA A 69 20.37 -12.03 5.34
N ARG A 70 20.58 -12.28 4.04
CA ARG A 70 21.83 -12.84 3.49
C ARG A 70 23.03 -11.93 3.74
N ALA A 71 22.87 -10.61 3.58
CA ALA A 71 23.92 -9.62 3.84
C ALA A 71 24.28 -9.54 5.34
N LEU A 72 23.27 -9.50 6.22
CA LEU A 72 23.45 -9.53 7.67
C LEU A 72 24.18 -10.81 8.13
N LEU A 73 23.85 -11.97 7.55
CA LEU A 73 24.51 -13.25 7.86
C LEU A 73 25.97 -13.28 7.40
N LYS A 74 26.25 -12.70 6.21
CA LYS A 74 27.62 -12.57 5.70
C LYS A 74 28.47 -11.64 6.57
N MET A 75 27.89 -10.54 7.07
CA MET A 75 28.58 -9.60 7.97
C MET A 75 28.70 -10.13 9.41
N ASN A 76 27.74 -10.93 9.86
CA ASN A 76 27.68 -11.48 11.22
C ASN A 76 27.50 -13.01 11.22
N PRO A 77 28.53 -13.80 10.84
CA PRO A 77 28.42 -15.27 10.78
C PRO A 77 28.13 -15.95 12.14
N HIS A 78 28.23 -15.20 13.23
CA HIS A 78 27.95 -15.64 14.60
C HIS A 78 26.48 -15.43 15.02
N TRP A 79 25.66 -14.74 14.22
CA TRP A 79 24.24 -14.57 14.50
C TRP A 79 23.45 -15.82 14.08
N ASN A 80 22.54 -16.25 14.96
CA ASN A 80 21.62 -17.34 14.64
C ASN A 80 20.48 -16.86 13.72
N GLY A 81 19.72 -17.80 13.16
CA GLY A 81 18.65 -17.49 12.21
C GLY A 81 17.57 -16.55 12.76
N ASP A 82 17.29 -16.57 14.06
CA ASP A 82 16.26 -15.72 14.67
C ASP A 82 16.72 -14.27 14.78
N ILE A 83 18.00 -14.03 15.07
CA ILE A 83 18.58 -12.68 15.07
C ILE A 83 18.60 -12.13 13.63
N ILE A 84 19.05 -12.93 12.65
CA ILE A 84 19.06 -12.55 11.23
C ILE A 84 17.64 -12.18 10.76
N TYR A 85 16.65 -13.02 11.06
CA TYR A 85 15.26 -12.76 10.69
C TYR A 85 14.73 -11.47 11.31
N ASN A 86 14.94 -11.27 12.61
CA ASN A 86 14.36 -10.11 13.30
C ASN A 86 15.04 -8.78 12.89
N GLU A 87 16.35 -8.75 12.68
CA GLU A 87 17.02 -7.53 12.20
C GLU A 87 16.65 -7.21 10.73
N ALA A 88 16.57 -8.22 9.84
CA ALA A 88 16.08 -8.00 8.48
C ALA A 88 14.62 -7.51 8.45
N ARG A 89 13.73 -8.15 9.23
CA ARG A 89 12.33 -7.74 9.41
C ARG A 89 12.20 -6.30 9.93
N LYS A 90 13.06 -5.91 10.87
CA LYS A 90 13.09 -4.58 11.48
C LYS A 90 13.55 -3.51 10.48
N ILE A 91 14.53 -3.82 9.63
CA ILE A 91 14.95 -2.94 8.53
C ILE A 91 13.81 -2.77 7.52
N VAL A 92 13.19 -3.86 7.05
CA VAL A 92 12.04 -3.79 6.12
C VAL A 92 10.87 -2.99 6.71
N GLY A 93 10.55 -3.20 7.99
CA GLY A 93 9.54 -2.42 8.70
C GLY A 93 9.85 -0.91 8.71
N ALA A 94 11.11 -0.54 8.96
CA ALA A 94 11.56 0.85 8.91
C ALA A 94 11.49 1.44 7.49
N GLN A 95 11.82 0.67 6.45
CA GLN A 95 11.69 1.12 5.06
C GLN A 95 10.22 1.36 4.69
N MET A 96 9.30 0.50 5.14
CA MET A 96 7.86 0.71 4.95
C MET A 96 7.36 1.95 5.70
N GLN A 97 7.81 2.17 6.95
CA GLN A 97 7.48 3.38 7.72
C GLN A 97 8.00 4.65 7.02
N HIS A 98 9.26 4.68 6.59
CA HIS A 98 9.84 5.83 5.89
C HIS A 98 9.12 6.12 4.56
N ASN A 99 8.93 5.10 3.71
CA ASN A 99 8.19 5.24 2.45
C ASN A 99 6.76 5.75 2.67
N THR A 100 6.07 5.27 3.70
CA THR A 100 4.70 5.71 4.02
C THR A 100 4.67 7.19 4.43
N TYR A 101 5.50 7.60 5.38
CA TYR A 101 5.39 8.95 5.98
C TYR A 101 6.15 10.04 5.23
N SER A 102 7.29 9.71 4.62
CA SER A 102 8.14 10.69 3.93
C SER A 102 7.86 10.80 2.43
N HIS A 103 7.33 9.73 1.80
CA HIS A 103 7.06 9.73 0.35
C HIS A 103 5.58 9.69 0.02
N TRP A 104 4.79 8.77 0.60
CA TRP A 104 3.39 8.56 0.20
C TRP A 104 2.41 9.58 0.82
N LEU A 105 2.39 9.72 2.15
CA LEU A 105 1.46 10.62 2.85
C LEU A 105 1.47 12.08 2.32
N PRO A 106 2.64 12.70 2.01
CA PRO A 106 2.67 14.03 1.42
C PRO A 106 1.93 14.15 0.08
N LYS A 107 1.87 13.09 -0.74
CA LYS A 107 1.15 13.13 -2.04
C LYS A 107 -0.36 13.01 -1.90
N ILE A 108 -0.81 12.36 -0.82
CA ILE A 108 -2.24 12.18 -0.53
C ILE A 108 -2.78 13.40 0.21
N LEU A 109 -2.05 13.88 1.22
CA LEU A 109 -2.53 14.88 2.18
C LEU A 109 -2.02 16.30 1.91
N GLY A 110 -0.93 16.47 1.15
CA GLY A 110 -0.30 17.75 0.87
C GLY A 110 0.38 18.41 2.08
N ASP A 111 1.15 19.46 1.82
CA ASP A 111 1.98 20.15 2.82
C ASP A 111 1.17 20.68 4.03
N HIS A 112 -0.09 21.08 3.80
CA HIS A 112 -0.95 21.61 4.86
C HIS A 112 -1.20 20.56 5.96
N ALA A 113 -1.63 19.36 5.55
CA ALA A 113 -1.90 18.26 6.47
C ALA A 113 -0.64 17.67 7.09
N MET A 114 0.48 17.63 6.35
CA MET A 114 1.76 17.22 6.91
C MET A 114 2.21 18.19 8.02
N LYS A 115 1.97 19.50 7.85
CA LYS A 115 2.18 20.50 8.93
C LYS A 115 1.22 20.32 10.10
N MET A 116 -0.04 19.91 9.87
CA MET A 116 -0.98 19.56 10.94
C MET A 116 -0.55 18.34 11.75
N MET A 117 -0.01 17.31 11.09
CA MET A 117 0.57 16.12 11.74
C MET A 117 1.84 16.46 12.56
N GLY A 118 2.58 17.46 12.10
CA GLY A 118 3.80 17.97 12.72
C GLY A 118 4.95 16.97 12.71
N ASP A 119 6.12 17.42 13.17
CA ASP A 119 7.31 16.55 13.29
C ASP A 119 7.14 15.52 14.42
N TYR A 120 7.89 14.42 14.33
CA TYR A 120 7.96 13.41 15.38
C TYR A 120 8.64 13.96 16.64
N LYS A 121 8.02 13.74 17.81
CA LYS A 121 8.48 14.29 19.11
C LYS A 121 8.96 13.22 20.10
N GLY A 122 9.10 11.97 19.65
CA GLY A 122 9.38 10.81 20.49
C GLY A 122 8.13 10.00 20.83
N TYR A 123 8.34 8.75 21.26
CA TYR A 123 7.27 7.83 21.63
C TYR A 123 6.52 8.28 22.89
N ASN A 124 5.19 8.26 22.83
CA ASN A 124 4.31 8.54 23.96
C ASN A 124 3.45 7.29 24.30
N PRO A 125 3.69 6.61 25.43
CA PRO A 125 2.96 5.40 25.81
C PRO A 125 1.47 5.63 26.10
N ASN A 126 1.03 6.88 26.29
CA ASN A 126 -0.39 7.22 26.49
C ASN A 126 -1.16 7.37 25.17
N VAL A 127 -0.49 7.33 24.02
CA VAL A 127 -1.14 7.36 22.70
C VAL A 127 -1.58 5.95 22.32
N ASN A 128 -2.89 5.72 22.32
CA ASN A 128 -3.45 4.49 21.77
C ASN A 128 -3.34 4.51 20.23
N ALA A 129 -2.39 3.72 19.72
CA ALA A 129 -2.06 3.51 18.30
C ALA A 129 -2.99 2.51 17.56
N GLY A 130 -4.07 2.05 18.19
CA GLY A 130 -5.06 1.19 17.54
C GLY A 130 -5.68 1.85 16.30
N ILE A 131 -6.02 1.03 15.30
CA ILE A 131 -6.74 1.49 14.12
C ILE A 131 -8.21 1.75 14.50
N PHE A 132 -8.72 2.94 14.20
CA PHE A 132 -10.14 3.22 14.36
C PHE A 132 -10.98 2.35 13.43
N ASN A 133 -12.10 1.82 13.93
CA ASN A 133 -13.05 1.06 13.11
C ASN A 133 -13.48 1.86 11.86
N SER A 134 -13.74 3.15 12.01
CA SER A 134 -14.07 4.07 10.93
C SER A 134 -12.96 4.24 9.88
N PHE A 135 -11.70 4.11 10.30
CA PHE A 135 -10.55 4.22 9.41
C PHE A 135 -10.37 2.97 8.56
N ALA A 136 -10.39 1.78 9.17
CA ALA A 136 -10.29 0.50 8.46
C ALA A 136 -11.51 0.20 7.56
N THR A 137 -12.70 0.60 8.03
CA THR A 137 -13.96 0.29 7.34
C THR A 137 -14.27 1.27 6.21
N ALA A 138 -13.90 2.54 6.34
CA ALA A 138 -14.24 3.57 5.37
C ALA A 138 -13.04 4.44 4.97
N ALA A 139 -12.42 5.19 5.89
CA ALA A 139 -11.50 6.27 5.50
C ALA A 139 -10.31 5.78 4.64
N PHE A 140 -9.65 4.68 5.02
CA PHE A 140 -8.52 4.15 4.27
C PHE A 140 -8.92 3.49 2.94
N ARG A 141 -10.22 3.25 2.73
CA ARG A 141 -10.78 2.76 1.46
C ARG A 141 -10.97 3.89 0.43
N PHE A 142 -10.41 5.08 0.66
CA PHE A 142 -10.33 6.14 -0.35
C PHE A 142 -9.53 5.72 -1.58
N GLY A 143 -8.58 4.79 -1.43
CA GLY A 143 -7.85 4.22 -2.57
C GLY A 143 -8.78 3.61 -3.64
N HIS A 144 -10.04 3.31 -3.27
CA HIS A 144 -11.05 2.82 -4.20
C HIS A 144 -11.65 3.91 -5.13
N THR A 145 -11.18 5.17 -5.09
CA THR A 145 -11.45 6.16 -6.14
C THR A 145 -10.26 6.39 -7.08
N LEU A 146 -9.07 5.89 -6.71
CA LEU A 146 -7.83 5.98 -7.49
C LEU A 146 -7.69 4.80 -8.48
N ILE A 147 -8.80 4.16 -8.78
CA ILE A 147 -8.91 2.89 -9.50
C ILE A 147 -8.91 3.11 -11.01
N ASN A 148 -8.20 2.27 -11.76
CA ASN A 148 -8.44 2.10 -13.19
C ASN A 148 -9.22 0.78 -13.45
N PRO A 149 -10.25 0.77 -14.33
CA PRO A 149 -10.95 -0.47 -14.73
C PRO A 149 -10.11 -1.43 -15.59
N ILE A 150 -8.91 -1.01 -16.02
CA ILE A 150 -7.94 -1.81 -16.77
C ILE A 150 -6.65 -1.91 -15.94
N LEU A 151 -6.19 -3.14 -15.71
CA LEU A 151 -4.84 -3.38 -15.20
C LEU A 151 -3.86 -3.28 -16.37
N TYR A 152 -3.10 -2.19 -16.42
CA TYR A 152 -2.06 -2.03 -17.42
C TYR A 152 -0.95 -3.05 -17.16
N ARG A 153 -0.48 -3.68 -18.24
CA ARG A 153 0.61 -4.64 -18.23
C ARG A 153 1.63 -4.18 -19.26
N LEU A 154 2.77 -3.68 -18.78
CA LEU A 154 3.73 -2.97 -19.64
C LEU A 154 5.06 -3.73 -19.79
N ASN A 155 5.58 -3.75 -21.01
CA ASN A 155 6.88 -4.31 -21.34
C ASN A 155 8.04 -3.38 -20.88
N GLU A 156 9.27 -3.75 -21.22
CA GLU A 156 10.48 -3.01 -20.82
C GLU A 156 10.59 -1.60 -21.44
N THR A 157 9.91 -1.33 -22.55
CA THR A 157 9.83 0.01 -23.19
C THR A 157 8.55 0.77 -22.80
N PHE A 158 7.85 0.32 -21.74
CA PHE A 158 6.57 0.87 -21.26
C PHE A 158 5.42 0.82 -22.27
N GLY A 159 5.55 0.02 -23.34
CA GLY A 159 4.44 -0.35 -24.22
C GLY A 159 3.64 -1.54 -23.68
N GLU A 160 2.53 -1.87 -24.33
CA GLU A 160 1.71 -3.04 -23.98
C GLU A 160 2.49 -4.38 -24.18
N ILE A 161 2.28 -5.36 -23.30
CA ILE A 161 2.83 -6.72 -23.48
C ILE A 161 2.03 -7.50 -24.54
N PRO A 162 2.59 -8.55 -25.19
CA PRO A 162 1.87 -9.33 -26.22
C PRO A 162 0.53 -9.94 -25.77
N GLN A 163 0.38 -10.21 -24.47
CA GLN A 163 -0.86 -10.70 -23.85
C GLN A 163 -1.92 -9.60 -23.64
N GLY A 164 -1.59 -8.35 -23.94
CA GLY A 164 -2.47 -7.18 -23.79
C GLY A 164 -2.64 -6.69 -22.34
N HIS A 165 -3.37 -5.60 -22.16
CA HIS A 165 -3.86 -5.16 -20.85
C HIS A 165 -5.00 -6.07 -20.36
N LEU A 166 -5.15 -6.20 -19.04
CA LEU A 166 -6.13 -7.12 -18.44
C LEU A 166 -7.36 -6.33 -17.92
N PRO A 167 -8.60 -6.63 -18.37
CA PRO A 167 -9.81 -6.08 -17.76
C PRO A 167 -9.84 -6.43 -16.28
N PHE A 168 -10.04 -5.44 -15.39
CA PHE A 168 -9.63 -5.63 -13.99
C PHE A 168 -10.37 -6.77 -13.27
N HIS A 169 -11.63 -7.03 -13.61
CA HIS A 169 -12.39 -8.17 -13.07
C HIS A 169 -11.73 -9.55 -13.30
N LYS A 170 -10.82 -9.69 -14.27
CA LYS A 170 -10.03 -10.90 -14.52
C LYS A 170 -8.69 -10.95 -13.76
N ALA A 171 -8.28 -9.85 -13.11
CA ALA A 171 -7.07 -9.81 -12.29
C ALA A 171 -7.28 -10.43 -10.89
N PHE A 172 -8.53 -10.65 -10.47
CA PHE A 172 -8.83 -11.21 -9.17
C PHE A 172 -8.47 -12.68 -9.09
N PHE A 173 -7.76 -13.05 -8.02
CA PHE A 173 -7.43 -14.44 -7.69
C PHE A 173 -6.86 -15.24 -8.87
N SER A 174 -6.07 -14.61 -9.75
CA SER A 174 -5.62 -15.22 -11.01
C SER A 174 -4.08 -15.42 -11.04
N PRO A 175 -3.45 -16.09 -10.04
CA PRO A 175 -1.99 -16.15 -9.91
C PRO A 175 -1.29 -16.80 -11.12
N PHE A 176 -2.01 -17.57 -11.93
CA PHE A 176 -1.54 -18.10 -13.20
C PHE A 176 -1.01 -17.01 -14.14
N GLN A 177 -1.60 -15.81 -14.11
CA GLN A 177 -1.17 -14.64 -14.87
C GLN A 177 0.29 -14.27 -14.53
N ILE A 178 0.69 -14.32 -13.26
CA ILE A 178 2.08 -14.06 -12.84
C ILE A 178 3.00 -15.20 -13.29
N ILE A 179 2.56 -16.45 -13.16
CA ILE A 179 3.38 -17.62 -13.49
C ILE A 179 3.59 -17.78 -15.01
N GLN A 180 2.59 -17.43 -15.83
CA GLN A 180 2.55 -17.76 -17.26
C GLN A 180 2.63 -16.53 -18.19
N GLU A 181 2.26 -15.34 -17.71
CA GLU A 181 2.14 -14.11 -18.53
C GLU A 181 3.14 -13.01 -18.14
N GLY A 182 4.37 -13.39 -17.78
CA GLY A 182 5.51 -12.47 -17.72
C GLY A 182 5.93 -11.99 -16.32
N GLY A 183 5.53 -12.67 -15.24
CA GLY A 183 6.02 -12.39 -13.90
C GLY A 183 5.37 -11.15 -13.26
N ILE A 184 6.10 -10.51 -12.34
CA ILE A 184 5.60 -9.34 -11.59
C ILE A 184 5.90 -8.02 -12.30
N ASP A 185 6.95 -7.95 -13.13
CA ASP A 185 7.43 -6.71 -13.74
C ASP A 185 6.37 -5.97 -14.58
N PRO A 186 5.59 -6.61 -15.46
CA PRO A 186 4.56 -5.90 -16.24
C PRO A 186 3.48 -5.27 -15.38
N LEU A 187 3.18 -5.88 -14.22
CA LEU A 187 2.18 -5.44 -13.25
C LEU A 187 2.72 -4.28 -12.41
N LEU A 188 3.99 -4.37 -11.97
CA LEU A 188 4.68 -3.29 -11.25
C LEU A 188 4.74 -1.99 -12.08
N ARG A 189 4.81 -2.09 -13.41
CA ARG A 189 4.76 -0.94 -14.32
C ARG A 189 3.36 -0.34 -14.53
N GLY A 190 2.26 -0.98 -14.09
CA GLY A 190 0.89 -0.61 -14.52
C GLY A 190 -0.28 -0.74 -13.51
N LEU A 191 0.03 -0.89 -12.21
CA LEU A 191 -0.92 -1.00 -11.08
C LEU A 191 -2.07 0.05 -11.02
N PHE A 192 -3.35 -0.38 -10.88
CA PHE A 192 -4.50 0.17 -10.07
C PHE A 192 -5.73 -0.80 -10.19
N VAL A 193 -6.83 -0.70 -9.36
CA VAL A 193 -7.62 -1.91 -8.89
C VAL A 193 -9.17 -1.82 -8.76
N ALA A 194 -10.05 -2.60 -9.43
CA ALA A 194 -11.55 -2.43 -9.45
C ALA A 194 -12.53 -3.66 -9.31
N LEU A 195 -13.55 -3.60 -8.43
CA LEU A 195 -14.86 -4.32 -8.51
C LEU A 195 -16.00 -3.40 -8.03
N ASP A 196 -17.26 -3.87 -7.91
CA ASP A 196 -18.33 -3.15 -7.14
C ASP A 196 -18.07 -3.21 -5.62
N LEU A 197 -16.98 -2.53 -5.29
CA LEU A 197 -16.42 -2.39 -3.97
C LEU A 197 -17.05 -1.19 -3.25
N ALA A 198 -17.74 -0.31 -3.99
CA ALA A 198 -18.50 0.81 -3.48
C ALA A 198 -19.75 0.34 -2.69
N ALA A 199 -20.58 -0.53 -3.27
CA ALA A 199 -21.71 -1.13 -2.56
C ALA A 199 -21.23 -1.95 -1.35
N THR A 200 -20.16 -2.73 -1.52
CA THR A 200 -19.52 -3.50 -0.44
C THR A 200 -19.03 -2.60 0.70
N ASN A 201 -18.45 -1.42 0.40
CA ASN A 201 -18.00 -0.46 1.41
C ASN A 201 -19.17 0.16 2.19
N ILE A 202 -20.28 0.48 1.52
CA ILE A 202 -21.51 0.97 2.16
C ILE A 202 -22.05 -0.08 3.14
N GLN A 203 -22.23 -1.32 2.66
CA GLN A 203 -22.77 -2.40 3.48
C GLN A 203 -21.86 -2.75 4.67
N ARG A 204 -20.54 -2.70 4.47
CA ARG A 204 -19.56 -2.90 5.56
C ARG A 204 -19.62 -1.76 6.59
N GLY A 205 -19.92 -0.54 6.16
CA GLY A 205 -20.20 0.58 7.07
C GLY A 205 -21.40 0.31 7.99
N HIS A 206 -22.50 -0.23 7.46
CA HIS A 206 -23.65 -0.64 8.28
C HIS A 206 -23.31 -1.79 9.23
N ASP A 207 -22.68 -2.86 8.72
CA ASP A 207 -22.24 -4.04 9.48
C ASP A 207 -21.35 -3.68 10.68
N HIS A 208 -20.43 -2.73 10.50
CA HIS A 208 -19.54 -2.25 11.55
C HIS A 208 -20.14 -1.15 12.44
N GLY A 209 -21.43 -0.81 12.27
CA GLY A 209 -22.12 0.23 13.05
C GLY A 209 -21.49 1.61 12.90
N ILE A 210 -20.93 1.94 11.73
CA ILE A 210 -20.24 3.21 11.50
C ILE A 210 -21.26 4.37 11.49
N PRO A 211 -21.11 5.38 12.36
CA PRO A 211 -21.96 6.56 12.38
C PRO A 211 -22.03 7.31 11.03
N PRO A 212 -23.08 8.12 10.80
CA PRO A 212 -23.21 8.91 9.57
C PRO A 212 -22.08 9.94 9.43
N TYR A 213 -21.94 10.48 8.21
CA TYR A 213 -20.91 11.47 7.90
C TYR A 213 -20.90 12.70 8.82
N VAL A 214 -22.07 13.13 9.30
CA VAL A 214 -22.23 14.33 10.14
C VAL A 214 -21.51 14.23 11.48
N ASP A 215 -21.49 13.05 12.10
CA ASP A 215 -20.85 12.83 13.41
C ASP A 215 -19.33 12.96 13.30
N TYR A 216 -18.76 12.52 12.17
CA TYR A 216 -17.33 12.68 11.89
C TYR A 216 -16.94 14.12 11.59
N ARG A 217 -17.86 14.96 11.08
CA ARG A 217 -17.62 16.40 10.97
C ARG A 217 -17.56 17.06 12.34
N VAL A 218 -18.47 16.68 13.26
CA VAL A 218 -18.42 17.16 14.65
C VAL A 218 -17.13 16.70 15.34
N PHE A 219 -16.73 15.44 15.19
CA PHE A 219 -15.45 14.93 15.68
C PHE A 219 -14.24 15.71 15.14
N CYS A 220 -14.27 16.08 13.86
CA CYS A 220 -13.23 16.87 13.19
C CYS A 220 -13.36 18.39 13.40
N ASN A 221 -14.30 18.86 14.22
CA ASN A 221 -14.59 20.28 14.47
C ASN A 221 -14.88 21.08 13.17
N LEU A 222 -15.63 20.47 12.24
CA LEU A 222 -16.04 21.05 10.96
C LEU A 222 -17.49 21.56 11.00
N THR A 223 -17.80 22.55 10.16
CA THR A 223 -19.16 23.13 9.99
C THR A 223 -20.18 22.10 9.49
N SER A 224 -21.48 22.33 9.71
CA SER A 224 -22.55 21.41 9.30
C SER A 224 -22.61 21.20 7.77
N VAL A 225 -23.17 20.04 7.36
CA VAL A 225 -23.22 19.59 5.96
C VAL A 225 -23.99 20.53 5.03
N GLU A 226 -24.91 21.33 5.56
CA GLU A 226 -25.79 22.21 4.80
C GLU A 226 -25.09 23.43 4.17
N ASN A 227 -23.87 23.79 4.64
CA ASN A 227 -23.09 24.95 4.17
C ASN A 227 -21.67 24.56 3.71
N ALA A 228 -21.49 23.35 3.17
CA ALA A 228 -20.18 22.70 3.09
C ALA A 228 -19.89 21.93 1.78
N ASP A 229 -18.76 21.21 1.78
CA ASP A 229 -18.13 20.38 0.74
C ASP A 229 -19.00 19.28 0.08
N LEU A 230 -20.30 19.22 0.39
CA LEU A 230 -21.27 18.32 -0.24
C LEU A 230 -22.43 19.06 -0.92
N ALA A 231 -22.43 20.40 -0.95
CA ALA A 231 -23.54 21.24 -1.42
C ALA A 231 -24.10 20.80 -2.79
N PHE A 232 -23.23 20.49 -3.75
CA PHE A 232 -23.61 20.01 -5.08
C PHE A 232 -24.42 18.69 -5.06
N TYR A 233 -24.10 17.78 -4.12
CA TYR A 233 -24.67 16.44 -4.03
C TYR A 233 -25.88 16.35 -3.10
N LEU A 234 -26.22 17.41 -2.34
CA LEU A 234 -27.31 17.40 -1.34
C LEU A 234 -28.66 16.95 -1.92
N ASN A 235 -28.99 17.34 -3.14
CA ASN A 235 -30.23 16.94 -3.81
C ASN A 235 -30.27 15.43 -4.09
N SER A 236 -29.15 14.85 -4.53
CA SER A 236 -29.01 13.41 -4.79
C SER A 236 -29.04 12.62 -3.48
N PHE A 237 -28.32 13.08 -2.46
CA PHE A 237 -28.32 12.45 -1.15
C PHE A 237 -29.67 12.52 -0.45
N SER A 238 -30.38 13.65 -0.52
CA SER A 238 -31.72 13.78 0.08
C SER A 238 -32.74 12.84 -0.57
N ARG A 239 -32.63 12.57 -1.88
CA ARG A 239 -33.46 11.57 -2.58
C ARG A 239 -33.16 10.13 -2.16
N LEU A 240 -31.90 9.81 -1.83
CA LEU A 240 -31.47 8.45 -1.49
C LEU A 240 -31.58 8.13 0.02
N TYR A 241 -31.34 9.11 0.88
CA TYR A 241 -31.22 8.95 2.34
C TYR A 241 -32.36 9.64 3.13
N GLY A 242 -33.24 10.39 2.45
CA GLY A 242 -34.30 11.21 3.05
C GLY A 242 -33.80 12.48 3.74
N THR A 243 -32.64 12.43 4.40
CA THR A 243 -31.99 13.55 5.07
C THR A 243 -30.46 13.47 4.95
N PRO A 244 -29.74 14.60 4.83
CA PRO A 244 -28.28 14.65 4.90
C PRO A 244 -27.68 14.06 6.18
N LEU A 245 -28.46 13.98 7.27
CA LEU A 245 -28.02 13.39 8.54
C LEU A 245 -27.77 11.87 8.44
N ASN A 246 -28.38 11.18 7.46
CA ASN A 246 -28.30 9.73 7.31
C ASN A 246 -27.26 9.28 6.27
N ILE A 247 -26.49 10.19 5.67
CA ILE A 247 -25.57 9.83 4.58
C ILE A 247 -24.48 8.88 5.10
N ASN A 248 -24.32 7.74 4.41
CA ASN A 248 -23.24 6.80 4.69
C ASN A 248 -21.88 7.48 4.65
N PHE A 249 -21.03 7.12 5.62
CA PHE A 249 -19.73 7.74 5.79
C PHE A 249 -18.80 7.60 4.57
N TRP A 250 -18.68 6.41 3.97
CA TRP A 250 -17.77 6.20 2.84
C TRP A 250 -18.15 7.02 1.59
N PRO A 251 -19.37 6.97 1.04
CA PRO A 251 -19.75 7.80 -0.11
C PRO A 251 -19.53 9.30 0.11
N ALA A 252 -19.87 9.82 1.29
CA ALA A 252 -19.67 11.24 1.61
C ALA A 252 -18.20 11.65 1.61
N LEU A 253 -17.30 10.80 2.12
CA LEU A 253 -15.85 11.05 2.08
C LEU A 253 -15.30 11.06 0.64
N MET A 254 -15.93 10.34 -0.30
CA MET A 254 -15.43 10.18 -1.67
C MET A 254 -15.90 11.27 -2.64
N VAL A 255 -17.11 11.81 -2.45
CA VAL A 255 -17.68 12.85 -3.33
C VAL A 255 -17.49 14.27 -2.80
N GLY A 256 -16.99 14.42 -1.57
CA GLY A 256 -16.72 15.74 -0.99
C GLY A 256 -15.60 16.50 -1.71
N ASP A 257 -15.75 17.83 -1.77
CA ASP A 257 -14.75 18.71 -2.38
C ASP A 257 -13.34 18.47 -1.81
N LEU A 258 -12.37 18.31 -2.72
CA LEU A 258 -10.97 18.07 -2.35
C LEU A 258 -10.29 19.38 -1.93
N ILE A 259 -9.44 19.33 -0.90
CA ILE A 259 -8.62 20.48 -0.52
C ILE A 259 -7.57 20.72 -1.63
N PRO A 260 -7.39 21.95 -2.14
CA PRO A 260 -6.42 22.25 -3.20
C PRO A 260 -5.00 21.76 -2.87
N GLY A 261 -4.38 21.08 -3.85
CA GLY A 261 -3.06 20.46 -3.67
C GLY A 261 -3.06 19.10 -2.95
N THR A 262 -4.23 18.51 -2.69
CA THR A 262 -4.37 17.21 -2.00
C THR A 262 -5.23 16.23 -2.81
N ARG A 263 -5.37 15.00 -2.31
CA ARG A 263 -6.26 13.96 -2.85
C ARG A 263 -7.47 13.67 -1.94
N VAL A 264 -7.74 14.54 -0.95
CA VAL A 264 -8.71 14.26 0.12
C VAL A 264 -9.55 15.49 0.48
N GLY A 265 -10.80 15.27 0.89
CA GLY A 265 -11.64 16.31 1.49
C GLY A 265 -11.31 16.56 2.98
N PRO A 266 -11.87 17.61 3.60
CA PRO A 266 -11.52 18.04 4.97
C PRO A 266 -11.70 16.95 6.04
N THR A 267 -12.84 16.26 6.03
CA THR A 267 -13.13 15.18 6.99
C THR A 267 -12.16 14.02 6.82
N LEU A 268 -11.81 13.67 5.58
CA LEU A 268 -10.87 12.59 5.27
C LEU A 268 -9.44 12.96 5.71
N MET A 269 -9.02 14.20 5.48
CA MET A 269 -7.74 14.73 5.95
C MET A 269 -7.61 14.64 7.48
N CYS A 270 -8.62 15.09 8.22
CA CYS A 270 -8.66 15.00 9.69
C CYS A 270 -8.45 13.56 10.20
N LEU A 271 -9.14 12.59 9.60
CA LEU A 271 -9.04 11.17 9.97
C LEU A 271 -7.65 10.60 9.66
N PHE A 272 -7.08 10.96 8.51
CA PHE A 272 -5.73 10.56 8.12
C PHE A 272 -4.67 11.13 9.05
N VAL A 273 -4.68 12.45 9.28
CA VAL A 273 -3.76 13.11 10.20
C VAL A 273 -3.84 12.46 11.58
N THR A 274 -5.06 12.30 12.11
CA THR A 274 -5.27 11.71 13.45
C THR A 274 -4.80 10.26 13.54
N GLN A 275 -5.12 9.41 12.56
CA GLN A 275 -4.75 7.99 12.60
C GLN A 275 -3.24 7.80 12.43
N PHE A 276 -2.62 8.45 11.44
CA PHE A 276 -1.19 8.31 11.18
C PHE A 276 -0.34 8.98 12.27
N GLN A 277 -0.76 10.13 12.82
CA GLN A 277 -0.09 10.70 13.98
C GLN A 277 -0.10 9.73 15.17
N ARG A 278 -1.23 9.09 15.45
CA ARG A 278 -1.35 8.12 16.57
C ARG A 278 -0.56 6.84 16.32
N LEU A 279 -0.47 6.36 15.08
CA LEU A 279 0.37 5.23 14.70
C LEU A 279 1.86 5.54 14.87
N ARG A 280 2.29 6.75 14.51
CA ARG A 280 3.69 7.21 14.68
C ARG A 280 4.05 7.45 16.15
N ASP A 281 3.27 8.28 16.84
CA ASP A 281 3.60 8.79 18.17
C ASP A 281 3.36 7.71 19.26
N GLY A 282 2.48 6.73 18.98
CA GLY A 282 2.20 5.59 19.86
C GLY A 282 2.96 4.29 19.51
N ASP A 283 3.85 4.29 18.51
CA ASP A 283 4.70 3.12 18.21
C ASP A 283 6.06 3.22 18.94
N ARG A 284 6.29 2.31 19.89
CA ARG A 284 7.56 2.18 20.61
C ARG A 284 8.72 1.77 19.68
N PHE A 285 8.41 1.13 18.55
CA PHE A 285 9.36 0.67 17.54
C PHE A 285 9.38 1.56 16.30
N TRP A 286 8.82 2.79 16.36
CA TRP A 286 8.95 3.78 15.30
C TRP A 286 10.43 3.97 14.92
N TYR A 287 10.75 3.95 13.63
CA TYR A 287 12.15 3.86 13.17
C TYR A 287 13.05 5.03 13.59
N GLU A 288 12.47 6.19 13.94
CA GLU A 288 13.22 7.35 14.47
C GLU A 288 13.24 7.42 16.01
N ASN A 289 12.57 6.51 16.71
CA ASN A 289 12.55 6.50 18.17
C ASN A 289 13.96 6.15 18.71
N PRO A 290 14.55 6.96 19.61
CA PRO A 290 15.89 6.70 20.14
C PRO A 290 16.04 5.29 20.72
N GLY A 291 17.09 4.59 20.30
CA GLY A 291 17.37 3.21 20.70
C GLY A 291 16.78 2.12 19.78
N VAL A 292 15.89 2.45 18.82
CA VAL A 292 15.45 1.48 17.80
C VAL A 292 16.56 1.27 16.75
N PHE A 293 17.16 2.37 16.28
CA PHE A 293 18.34 2.36 15.43
C PHE A 293 19.39 3.37 15.93
N THR A 294 20.67 3.11 15.60
CA THR A 294 21.74 4.10 15.76
C THR A 294 21.60 5.23 14.75
N MET A 295 22.22 6.38 15.00
CA MET A 295 22.19 7.52 14.06
C MET A 295 22.77 7.17 12.68
N ALA A 296 23.80 6.33 12.62
CA ALA A 296 24.38 5.84 11.36
C ALA A 296 23.38 4.97 10.57
N GLN A 297 22.74 4.01 11.24
CA GLN A 297 21.69 3.19 10.62
C GLN A 297 20.50 4.03 10.17
N LEU A 298 20.07 5.01 10.97
CA LEU A 298 18.97 5.91 10.62
C LEU A 298 19.31 6.78 9.38
N SER A 299 20.56 7.25 9.27
CA SER A 299 21.04 7.98 8.09
C SER A 299 21.07 7.11 6.82
N GLN A 300 21.21 5.80 6.95
CA GLN A 300 21.10 4.86 5.83
C GLN A 300 19.64 4.56 5.48
N LEU A 301 18.79 4.31 6.48
CA LEU A 301 17.35 4.08 6.29
C LEU A 301 16.65 5.25 5.59
N LYS A 302 17.01 6.50 5.91
CA LYS A 302 16.47 7.72 5.27
C LYS A 302 16.91 7.95 3.81
N GLN A 303 17.73 7.07 3.24
CA GLN A 303 18.04 7.04 1.80
C GLN A 303 17.17 6.03 1.03
N THR A 304 16.38 5.20 1.74
CA THR A 304 15.53 4.21 1.09
C THR A 304 14.37 4.87 0.34
N SER A 305 13.93 4.24 -0.73
CA SER A 305 12.74 4.65 -1.48
C SER A 305 12.06 3.42 -2.08
N LEU A 306 10.74 3.48 -2.31
CA LEU A 306 10.06 2.39 -3.02
C LEU A 306 10.62 2.20 -4.45
N ALA A 307 11.12 3.27 -5.08
CA ALA A 307 11.86 3.19 -6.34
C ALA A 307 13.10 2.28 -6.24
N ARG A 308 13.88 2.40 -5.15
CA ARG A 308 15.05 1.56 -4.87
C ARG A 308 14.66 0.09 -4.69
N VAL A 309 13.64 -0.16 -3.86
CA VAL A 309 13.11 -1.50 -3.59
C VAL A 309 12.59 -2.15 -4.88
N ILE A 310 11.93 -1.39 -5.76
CA ILE A 310 11.52 -1.87 -7.09
C ILE A 310 12.74 -2.25 -7.95
N CYS A 311 13.76 -1.38 -8.02
CA CYS A 311 14.97 -1.64 -8.81
C CYS A 311 15.79 -2.86 -8.31
N ASP A 312 15.91 -3.08 -7.00
CA ASP A 312 16.67 -4.24 -6.49
C ASP A 312 15.88 -5.55 -6.56
N ASN A 313 14.54 -5.52 -6.56
CA ASN A 313 13.71 -6.72 -6.39
C ASN A 313 12.78 -7.07 -7.57
N GLY A 314 12.56 -6.17 -8.53
CA GLY A 314 11.97 -6.50 -9.84
C GLY A 314 12.83 -7.52 -10.59
N ASP A 315 12.26 -8.25 -11.53
CA ASP A 315 12.98 -9.30 -12.26
C ASP A 315 14.05 -8.71 -13.19
N ASN A 316 13.70 -7.73 -14.03
CA ASN A 316 14.56 -7.07 -15.02
C ASN A 316 14.34 -5.53 -15.10
N ILE A 317 13.96 -4.87 -13.99
CA ILE A 317 13.70 -3.42 -13.99
C ILE A 317 15.04 -2.63 -13.99
N GLN A 318 15.37 -2.05 -15.14
CA GLN A 318 16.58 -1.23 -15.36
C GLN A 318 16.35 0.27 -15.13
N GLN A 319 15.11 0.75 -15.31
CA GLN A 319 14.74 2.16 -15.17
C GLN A 319 13.46 2.30 -14.33
N VAL A 320 13.39 3.35 -13.53
CA VAL A 320 12.27 3.61 -12.62
C VAL A 320 12.01 5.11 -12.53
N GLN A 321 10.77 5.46 -12.20
CA GLN A 321 10.45 6.82 -11.78
C GLN A 321 10.99 7.05 -10.35
N PRO A 322 11.74 8.14 -10.06
CA PRO A 322 12.35 8.34 -8.74
C PRO A 322 11.31 8.50 -7.61
N ASP A 323 10.19 9.13 -7.92
CA ASP A 323 9.03 9.28 -7.05
C ASP A 323 7.83 8.51 -7.62
N VAL A 324 7.77 7.22 -7.30
CA VAL A 324 6.78 6.26 -7.82
C VAL A 324 5.32 6.53 -7.42
N PHE A 325 5.06 7.56 -6.61
CA PHE A 325 3.71 7.96 -6.20
C PHE A 325 3.13 9.10 -7.05
N LEU A 326 3.91 9.64 -7.98
CA LEU A 326 3.46 10.58 -9.01
C LEU A 326 3.28 9.85 -10.35
N LYS A 327 2.66 10.51 -11.34
CA LYS A 327 2.69 10.04 -12.74
C LYS A 327 3.86 10.71 -13.46
N ALA A 328 4.70 9.93 -14.14
CA ALA A 328 5.63 10.41 -15.16
C ALA A 328 5.33 9.73 -16.51
N ASP A 329 5.68 10.40 -17.61
CA ASP A 329 5.43 9.94 -18.98
C ASP A 329 6.74 9.44 -19.59
N TYR A 330 6.90 8.13 -19.75
CA TYR A 330 8.14 7.54 -20.26
C TYR A 330 8.51 8.05 -21.68
N PRO A 331 9.78 8.41 -21.96
CA PRO A 331 10.96 8.29 -21.09
C PRO A 331 11.18 9.46 -20.11
N GLN A 332 10.43 10.55 -20.20
CA GLN A 332 10.63 11.73 -19.35
C GLN A 332 10.25 11.45 -17.88
N GLY A 333 11.17 11.73 -16.95
CA GLY A 333 10.96 11.50 -15.52
C GLY A 333 11.26 10.08 -15.03
N TYR A 334 11.76 9.21 -15.91
CA TYR A 334 12.41 7.95 -15.53
C TYR A 334 13.93 8.14 -15.48
N MET A 335 14.62 7.43 -14.59
CA MET A 335 16.08 7.38 -14.53
C MET A 335 16.58 5.95 -14.33
N ASN A 336 17.88 5.71 -14.53
CA ASN A 336 18.42 4.35 -14.39
C ASN A 336 18.46 3.92 -12.93
N CYS A 337 18.24 2.63 -12.70
CA CYS A 337 18.36 2.00 -11.39
C CYS A 337 19.78 2.04 -10.81
N SER A 338 20.79 2.46 -11.57
CA SER A 338 22.14 2.78 -11.06
C SER A 338 22.21 4.13 -10.34
N GLU A 339 21.28 5.06 -10.61
CA GLU A 339 21.28 6.44 -10.11
C GLU A 339 20.42 6.59 -8.84
N ILE A 340 19.50 5.65 -8.57
CA ILE A 340 18.66 5.66 -7.37
C ILE A 340 19.49 5.26 -6.12
N PRO A 341 19.56 6.10 -5.06
CA PRO A 341 20.35 5.85 -3.86
C PRO A 341 20.10 4.48 -3.21
N LYS A 342 21.17 3.85 -2.72
CA LYS A 342 21.17 2.55 -2.04
C LYS A 342 21.50 2.71 -0.56
N ILE A 343 20.88 1.88 0.28
CA ILE A 343 21.36 1.62 1.65
C ILE A 343 22.73 0.93 1.53
N SER A 344 23.74 1.45 2.23
CA SER A 344 25.11 0.89 2.23
C SER A 344 25.33 -0.22 3.27
#